data_AF-A0A6G7YIA0-F1
#
_entry.id   AF-A0A6G7YIA0-F1
#
_cell.length_a   1.000
_cell.length_b   1.000
_cell.length_c   1.000
_cell.angle_alpha   90.00
_cell.angle_beta   90.00
_cell.angle_gamma   90.00
#
_symmetry.space_group_name_H-M   'P 1'
#
loop_
_entity.id
_entity.type
_entity.pdbx_description
1 polymer ?
#
loop_
_entity_poly.entity_id
_entity_poly.type
_entity_poly.pdbx_seq_one_letter_code
_entity_poly.pdbx_strand_id
1 'polypeptide(L)'
;MTALVTRARAPFARRTDERRPTSLRLFTDQLGYALRDLWRSRIALVFTFAFPLTFLVVMGALVGNDTVSADSPVRVMQFVTPSAAVMGALYGAFPTIAASLADARERGILKRVHGTPLPLWIHLGARTTAAVVFALGSLASMLLVGVVAYDVQIQWDTFAATAVTVLAAVTCFAVAGVAVAGLARSATAAQAVSIALAVLLSFVSGVTAYGEMPGWADRIARVFPLKALNDSLQEQFDPFASGAGWDLRALAVIGAWVAGAAVVARLTFRWDAPEGRARRRTRHGVVARSTLVARPLGHVASRVVGRPGWLSLVGDQTRWATQSALRDAGWVFFAIAMPVGLYAFNASLMGGSGVAEPDLGLQAAAGMIAWSVVVTVVVNIPEAVARARERGILKRLHGTPLQIQTYFAGRLVSALGLVLVTAALILVSGVLWFDLRVAWGGLPLAAGVLVLGTASLAACGLLLASVLPSSKAVTAVGLGIILPLAFFSDVFVFGVVPDWMETVGSFFPLKHLANSVADALAPAGPTVSWVSLVVMSAWLTGAGMLARRLFRWSSEP
;
A
#
# COMPACT_ATOMS: atom_id res chain seq x y z
N MET A 1 14.73 -60.26 -51.72
CA MET A 1 13.47 -59.79 -52.34
C MET A 1 12.39 -60.17 -51.34
N THR A 2 11.64 -59.33 -50.65
CA THR A 2 10.95 -58.06 -50.94
C THR A 2 10.43 -57.64 -49.55
N ALA A 3 10.61 -56.46 -48.97
CA ALA A 3 9.87 -55.23 -49.25
C ALA A 3 10.26 -54.24 -48.13
N LEU A 4 11.19 -53.32 -48.41
CA LEU A 4 11.36 -52.12 -47.59
C LEU A 4 10.15 -51.22 -47.89
N VAL A 5 9.17 -51.24 -46.99
CA VAL A 5 7.98 -50.40 -47.06
C VAL A 5 8.41 -48.94 -46.86
N THR A 6 8.60 -48.24 -47.98
CA THR A 6 8.63 -46.78 -48.06
C THR A 6 7.24 -46.25 -47.69
N ARG A 7 7.01 -46.00 -46.40
CA ARG A 7 5.92 -45.10 -45.98
C ARG A 7 6.26 -43.70 -46.50
N ALA A 8 5.62 -43.32 -47.60
CA ALA A 8 5.58 -41.94 -48.05
C ALA A 8 5.11 -41.06 -46.88
N ARG A 9 5.98 -40.14 -46.43
CA ARG A 9 5.57 -39.06 -45.54
C ARG A 9 4.51 -38.27 -46.29
N ALA A 10 3.25 -38.34 -45.84
CA ALA A 10 2.21 -37.47 -46.32
C ALA A 10 2.73 -36.02 -46.25
N PRO A 11 2.61 -35.21 -47.33
CA PRO A 11 2.95 -33.82 -47.24
C PRO A 11 2.11 -33.22 -46.12
N PHE A 12 2.75 -32.50 -45.19
CA PHE A 12 2.04 -31.65 -44.24
C PHE A 12 1.16 -30.72 -45.07
N ALA A 13 -0.11 -31.08 -45.24
CA ALA A 13 -1.12 -30.17 -45.76
C ALA A 13 -1.13 -29.01 -44.77
N ARG A 14 -0.55 -27.87 -45.18
CA ARG A 14 -0.73 -26.58 -44.50
C ARG A 14 -2.21 -26.28 -44.56
N ARG A 15 -2.95 -26.79 -43.56
CA ARG A 15 -4.29 -26.34 -43.28
C ARG A 15 -4.20 -24.87 -42.85
N THR A 16 -5.21 -24.16 -43.35
CA THR A 16 -5.68 -22.83 -43.02
C THR A 16 -4.83 -21.65 -43.50
N ASP A 17 -5.43 -20.97 -44.47
CA ASP A 17 -5.37 -19.56 -44.80
C ASP A 17 -5.58 -18.68 -43.54
N GLU A 18 -4.69 -18.79 -42.55
CA GLU A 18 -4.72 -17.99 -41.33
C GLU A 18 -4.23 -16.59 -41.69
N ARG A 19 -5.16 -15.75 -42.16
CA ARG A 19 -4.96 -14.30 -42.23
C ARG A 19 -4.32 -13.84 -40.92
N ARG A 20 -3.18 -13.16 -41.02
CA ARG A 20 -2.49 -12.57 -39.86
C ARG A 20 -3.53 -11.82 -39.02
N PRO A 21 -3.59 -12.06 -37.70
CA PRO A 21 -4.58 -11.41 -36.84
C PRO A 21 -4.44 -9.89 -36.96
N THR A 22 -5.57 -9.19 -37.10
CA THR A 22 -5.60 -7.73 -37.19
C THR A 22 -5.14 -7.10 -35.87
N SER A 23 -4.58 -5.89 -35.93
CA SER A 23 -4.18 -5.13 -34.73
C SER A 23 -5.32 -4.98 -33.72
N LEU A 24 -6.55 -4.82 -34.21
CA LEU A 24 -7.74 -4.74 -33.37
C LEU A 24 -7.97 -6.06 -32.60
N ARG A 25 -7.88 -7.20 -33.27
CA ARG A 25 -8.05 -8.52 -32.63
C ARG A 25 -6.95 -8.79 -31.60
N LEU A 26 -5.70 -8.45 -31.94
CA LEU A 26 -4.59 -8.56 -30.99
C LEU A 26 -4.79 -7.67 -29.75
N PHE A 27 -5.34 -6.46 -29.95
CA PHE A 27 -5.66 -5.54 -28.85
C PHE A 27 -6.79 -6.07 -27.98
N THR A 28 -7.90 -6.55 -28.55
CA THR A 28 -9.00 -7.11 -27.77
C THR A 28 -8.58 -8.36 -27.00
N ASP A 29 -7.74 -9.20 -27.58
CA ASP A 29 -7.21 -10.40 -26.91
C ASP A 29 -6.29 -10.02 -25.74
N GLN A 30 -5.38 -9.06 -25.94
CA GLN A 30 -4.52 -8.54 -24.87
C GLN A 30 -5.32 -7.81 -23.78
N LEU A 31 -6.35 -7.06 -24.15
CA LEU A 31 -7.24 -6.37 -23.21
C LEU A 31 -8.00 -7.39 -22.37
N GLY A 32 -8.56 -8.42 -23.01
CA GLY A 32 -9.25 -9.51 -22.32
C GLY A 32 -8.32 -10.30 -21.39
N TYR A 33 -7.04 -10.47 -21.73
CA TYR A 33 -6.04 -11.04 -20.83
C TYR A 33 -5.77 -10.12 -19.64
N ALA A 34 -5.50 -8.83 -19.89
CA ALA A 34 -5.18 -7.85 -18.86
C ALA A 34 -6.33 -7.66 -17.86
N LEU A 35 -7.58 -7.62 -18.33
CA LEU A 35 -8.77 -7.58 -17.47
C LEU A 35 -8.88 -8.82 -16.59
N ARG A 36 -8.66 -10.02 -17.15
CA ARG A 36 -8.67 -11.26 -16.35
C ARG A 36 -7.54 -11.32 -15.32
N ASP A 37 -6.37 -10.76 -15.65
CA ASP A 37 -5.22 -10.65 -14.72
C ASP A 37 -5.60 -9.76 -13.52
N LEU A 38 -6.22 -8.60 -13.78
CA LEU A 38 -6.70 -7.69 -12.73
C LEU A 38 -7.80 -8.32 -11.87
N TRP A 39 -8.81 -8.94 -12.48
CA TRP A 39 -9.89 -9.63 -11.76
C TRP A 39 -9.41 -10.81 -10.92
N ARG A 40 -8.30 -11.45 -11.30
CA ARG A 40 -7.68 -12.53 -10.50
C ARG A 40 -6.70 -12.01 -9.45
N SER A 41 -6.29 -10.74 -9.55
CA SER A 41 -5.42 -10.10 -8.57
C SER A 41 -6.22 -9.66 -7.36
N ARG A 42 -6.17 -10.47 -6.29
CA ARG A 42 -6.82 -10.14 -5.01
C ARG A 42 -6.39 -8.78 -4.46
N ILE A 43 -5.11 -8.41 -4.63
CA ILE A 43 -4.60 -7.09 -4.24
C ILE A 43 -5.35 -5.99 -5.01
N ALA A 44 -5.45 -6.11 -6.34
CA ALA A 44 -6.10 -5.10 -7.16
C ALA A 44 -7.58 -4.93 -6.77
N LEU A 45 -8.29 -6.03 -6.51
CA LEU A 45 -9.69 -5.99 -6.07
C LEU A 45 -9.88 -5.27 -4.73
N VAL A 46 -9.03 -5.56 -3.74
CA VAL A 46 -9.13 -4.93 -2.42
C VAL A 46 -8.94 -3.42 -2.53
N PHE A 47 -7.90 -2.96 -3.24
CA PHE A 47 -7.60 -1.52 -3.32
C PHE A 47 -8.52 -0.76 -4.28
N THR A 48 -8.98 -1.40 -5.35
CA THR A 48 -9.79 -0.73 -6.36
C THR A 48 -11.25 -0.71 -5.96
N PHE A 49 -11.79 -1.78 -5.38
CA PHE A 49 -13.22 -1.88 -5.05
C PHE A 49 -13.46 -1.82 -3.54
N ALA A 50 -12.83 -2.72 -2.77
CA ALA A 50 -13.17 -2.89 -1.37
C ALA A 50 -12.83 -1.64 -0.53
N PHE A 51 -11.65 -1.03 -0.74
CA PHE A 51 -11.21 0.11 0.05
C PHE A 51 -12.10 1.35 -0.14
N PRO A 52 -12.37 1.82 -1.38
CA PRO A 52 -13.27 2.95 -1.57
C PRO A 52 -14.71 2.67 -1.10
N LEU A 53 -15.22 1.45 -1.28
CA LEU A 53 -16.55 1.05 -0.78
C LEU A 53 -16.59 1.01 0.75
N THR A 54 -15.56 0.47 1.39
CA THR A 54 -15.45 0.46 2.85
C THR A 54 -15.38 1.89 3.37
N PHE A 55 -14.59 2.76 2.73
CA PHE A 55 -14.52 4.17 3.07
C PHE A 55 -15.90 4.83 2.98
N LEU A 56 -16.64 4.63 1.89
CA LEU A 56 -17.99 5.16 1.72
C LEU A 56 -18.93 4.65 2.84
N VAL A 57 -18.90 3.35 3.14
CA VAL A 57 -19.77 2.75 4.15
C VAL A 57 -19.44 3.27 5.55
N VAL A 58 -18.16 3.34 5.89
CA VAL A 58 -17.68 3.86 7.17
C VAL A 58 -18.02 5.34 7.29
N MET A 59 -17.81 6.14 6.24
CA MET A 59 -18.17 7.56 6.27
C MET A 59 -19.68 7.77 6.40
N GLY A 60 -20.51 6.97 5.73
CA GLY A 60 -21.96 7.04 5.91
C GLY A 60 -22.42 6.63 7.32
N ALA A 61 -21.66 5.77 8.00
CA ALA A 61 -21.92 5.46 9.41
C ALA A 61 -21.44 6.57 10.36
N LEU A 62 -20.31 7.21 10.06
CA LEU A 62 -19.71 8.27 10.90
C LEU A 62 -20.46 9.60 10.78
N VAL A 63 -20.74 10.03 9.55
CA VAL A 63 -21.36 11.33 9.27
C VAL A 63 -22.89 11.24 9.30
N GLY A 64 -23.44 10.04 9.12
CA GLY A 64 -24.87 9.82 8.94
C GLY A 64 -25.32 10.11 7.51
N ASN A 65 -26.62 9.95 7.26
CA ASN A 65 -27.24 10.14 5.94
C ASN A 65 -28.54 10.95 6.01
N ASP A 66 -28.59 11.88 6.96
CA ASP A 66 -29.70 12.81 7.11
C ASP A 66 -29.72 13.84 5.98
N THR A 67 -30.83 14.56 5.85
CA THR A 67 -30.94 15.65 4.89
C THR A 67 -30.07 16.84 5.31
N VAL A 68 -29.46 17.50 4.34
CA VAL A 68 -28.53 18.63 4.56
C VAL A 68 -29.25 19.82 5.19
N SER A 69 -30.54 19.98 4.91
CA SER A 69 -31.42 20.92 5.58
C SER A 69 -32.82 20.31 5.78
N ALA A 70 -33.61 20.87 6.69
CA ALA A 70 -34.98 20.41 6.95
C ALA A 70 -35.90 20.55 5.71
N ASP A 71 -35.59 21.49 4.82
CA ASP A 71 -36.39 21.83 3.64
C ASP A 71 -35.88 21.19 2.34
N SER A 72 -34.74 20.49 2.38
CA SER A 72 -34.14 19.87 1.19
C SER A 72 -34.18 18.35 1.27
N PRO A 73 -34.57 17.63 0.20
CA PRO A 73 -34.49 16.18 0.15
C PRO A 73 -33.06 15.66 -0.04
N VAL A 74 -32.06 16.55 -0.20
CA VAL A 74 -30.67 16.19 -0.48
C VAL A 74 -29.98 15.69 0.78
N ARG A 75 -29.32 14.54 0.70
CA ARG A 75 -28.66 13.89 1.83
C ARG A 75 -27.17 14.25 1.91
N VAL A 76 -26.60 14.19 3.11
CA VAL A 76 -25.17 14.51 3.33
C VAL A 76 -24.24 13.64 2.46
N MET A 77 -24.60 12.37 2.24
CA MET A 77 -23.80 11.45 1.43
C MET A 77 -23.73 11.81 -0.06
N GLN A 78 -24.58 12.74 -0.52
CA GLN A 78 -24.47 13.35 -1.86
C GLN A 78 -23.09 13.97 -2.08
N PHE A 79 -22.50 14.57 -1.04
CA PHE A 79 -21.21 15.26 -1.09
C PHE A 79 -20.03 14.37 -0.69
N VAL A 80 -20.28 13.25 0.00
CA VAL A 80 -19.22 12.31 0.41
C VAL A 80 -18.90 11.30 -0.70
N THR A 81 -19.92 10.85 -1.42
CA THR A 81 -19.80 9.84 -2.47
C THR A 81 -18.83 10.21 -3.60
N PRO A 82 -18.84 11.46 -4.13
CA PRO A 82 -17.91 11.89 -5.17
C PRO A 82 -16.44 11.85 -4.71
N SER A 83 -16.13 12.27 -3.47
CA SER A 83 -14.79 12.17 -2.90
C SER A 83 -14.31 10.72 -2.78
N ALA A 84 -15.21 9.81 -2.35
CA ALA A 84 -14.89 8.39 -2.30
C ALA A 84 -14.59 7.84 -3.71
N ALA A 85 -15.39 8.24 -4.70
CA ALA A 85 -15.19 7.92 -6.12
C ALA A 85 -13.83 8.40 -6.68
N VAL A 86 -13.40 9.62 -6.31
CA VAL A 86 -12.07 10.17 -6.63
C VAL A 86 -10.96 9.25 -6.14
N MET A 87 -11.07 8.74 -4.90
CA MET A 87 -10.11 7.79 -4.35
C MET A 87 -10.10 6.47 -5.13
N GLY A 88 -11.29 5.93 -5.47
CA GLY A 88 -11.40 4.72 -6.29
C GLY A 88 -10.72 4.86 -7.65
N ALA A 89 -10.90 6.00 -8.32
CA ALA A 89 -10.24 6.31 -9.58
C ALA A 89 -8.70 6.37 -9.43
N LEU A 90 -8.20 7.06 -8.40
CA LEU A 90 -6.76 7.20 -8.15
C LEU A 90 -6.09 5.85 -7.85
N TYR A 91 -6.60 5.10 -6.86
CA TYR A 91 -6.00 3.84 -6.42
C TYR A 91 -6.23 2.72 -7.44
N GLY A 92 -7.34 2.76 -8.19
CA GLY A 92 -7.64 1.79 -9.24
C GLY A 92 -6.68 1.87 -10.43
N ALA A 93 -6.25 3.07 -10.81
CA ALA A 93 -5.39 3.28 -11.97
C ALA A 93 -3.90 3.44 -11.62
N PHE A 94 -3.55 4.38 -10.74
CA PHE A 94 -2.17 4.86 -10.60
C PHE A 94 -1.22 3.82 -9.97
N PRO A 95 -1.41 3.37 -8.71
CA PRO A 95 -0.56 2.33 -8.12
C PRO A 95 -0.63 0.98 -8.84
N THR A 96 -1.83 0.62 -9.33
CA THR A 96 -2.08 -0.65 -10.03
C THR A 96 -1.22 -0.78 -11.28
N ILE A 97 -1.20 0.25 -12.14
CA ILE A 97 -0.36 0.25 -13.36
C ILE A 97 1.12 0.31 -13.01
N ALA A 98 1.51 1.16 -12.06
CA ALA A 98 2.92 1.32 -11.67
C ALA A 98 3.53 -0.01 -11.21
N ALA A 99 2.85 -0.70 -10.28
CA ALA A 99 3.29 -1.97 -9.75
C ALA A 99 3.23 -3.09 -10.80
N SER A 100 2.11 -3.20 -11.53
CA SER A 100 1.91 -4.25 -12.54
C SER A 100 2.95 -4.19 -13.66
N LEU A 101 3.27 -2.99 -14.14
CA LEU A 101 4.19 -2.82 -15.26
C LEU A 101 5.64 -3.03 -14.82
N ALA A 102 6.00 -2.54 -13.64
CA ALA A 102 7.32 -2.78 -13.06
C ALA A 102 7.56 -4.27 -12.74
N ASP A 103 6.54 -4.99 -12.25
CA ASP A 103 6.59 -6.45 -12.04
C ASP A 103 6.71 -7.21 -13.36
N ALA A 104 5.99 -6.79 -14.40
CA ALA A 104 6.15 -7.37 -15.74
C ALA A 104 7.56 -7.17 -16.31
N ARG A 105 8.17 -6.02 -16.06
CA ARG A 105 9.56 -5.74 -16.43
C ARG A 105 10.54 -6.62 -15.65
N GLU A 106 10.38 -6.68 -14.33
CA GLU A 106 11.27 -7.44 -13.44
C GLU A 106 11.25 -8.95 -13.73
N ARG A 107 10.09 -9.50 -14.09
CA ARG A 107 9.94 -10.91 -14.53
C ARG A 107 10.37 -11.16 -15.98
N GLY A 108 10.88 -10.15 -16.68
CA GLY A 108 11.28 -10.22 -18.08
C GLY A 108 10.11 -10.50 -19.04
N ILE A 109 8.86 -10.27 -18.62
CA ILE A 109 7.68 -10.44 -19.48
C ILE A 109 7.76 -9.47 -20.66
N LEU A 110 8.11 -8.21 -20.40
CA LEU A 110 8.23 -7.19 -21.45
C LEU A 110 9.28 -7.55 -22.50
N LYS A 111 10.41 -8.14 -22.07
CA LYS A 111 11.46 -8.63 -22.97
C LYS A 111 10.98 -9.79 -23.85
N ARG A 112 10.21 -10.72 -23.27
CA ARG A 112 9.60 -11.82 -24.03
C ARG A 112 8.58 -11.30 -25.04
N VAL A 113 7.72 -10.37 -24.64
CA VAL A 113 6.73 -9.73 -25.53
C VAL A 113 7.42 -9.03 -26.70
N HIS A 114 8.51 -8.31 -26.45
CA HIS A 114 9.27 -7.62 -27.50
C HIS A 114 9.92 -8.59 -28.52
N GLY A 115 10.19 -9.84 -28.11
CA GLY A 115 10.66 -10.90 -29.01
C GLY A 115 9.55 -11.57 -29.82
N THR A 116 8.28 -11.20 -29.62
CA THR A 116 7.13 -11.74 -30.37
C THR A 116 6.68 -10.77 -31.47
N PRO A 117 5.92 -11.22 -32.48
CA PRO A 117 5.33 -10.32 -33.48
C PRO A 117 4.24 -9.38 -32.92
N LEU A 118 3.94 -9.42 -31.62
CA LEU A 118 2.95 -8.55 -30.98
C LEU A 118 3.48 -7.11 -30.88
N PRO A 119 2.82 -6.13 -31.52
CA PRO A 119 3.20 -4.72 -31.36
C PRO A 119 3.13 -4.28 -29.91
N LEU A 120 4.17 -3.60 -29.47
CA LEU A 120 4.32 -3.15 -28.09
C LEU A 120 3.22 -2.18 -27.63
N TRP A 121 2.82 -1.25 -28.50
CA TRP A 121 1.76 -0.31 -28.21
C TRP A 121 0.43 -1.02 -27.93
N ILE A 122 0.24 -2.22 -28.52
CA ILE A 122 -0.93 -3.06 -28.24
C ILE A 122 -0.84 -3.64 -26.83
N HIS A 123 0.30 -4.18 -26.42
CA HIS A 123 0.46 -4.73 -25.08
C HIS A 123 0.33 -3.66 -23.98
N LEU A 124 1.03 -2.53 -24.14
CA LEU A 124 0.98 -1.42 -23.19
C LEU A 124 -0.40 -0.74 -23.22
N GLY A 125 -0.94 -0.46 -24.41
CA GLY A 125 -2.26 0.12 -24.58
C GLY A 125 -3.34 -0.74 -23.96
N ALA A 126 -3.34 -2.05 -24.22
CA ALA A 126 -4.31 -2.97 -23.63
C ALA A 126 -4.22 -3.04 -22.10
N ARG A 127 -3.00 -3.02 -21.53
CA ARG A 127 -2.79 -2.95 -20.07
C ARG A 127 -3.31 -1.65 -19.48
N THR A 128 -3.00 -0.51 -20.10
CA THR A 128 -3.48 0.81 -19.67
C THR A 128 -5.00 0.88 -19.76
N THR A 129 -5.59 0.48 -20.89
CA THR A 129 -7.05 0.43 -21.09
C THR A 129 -7.72 -0.52 -20.11
N ALA A 130 -7.12 -1.66 -19.78
CA ALA A 130 -7.66 -2.57 -18.77
C ALA A 130 -7.76 -1.89 -17.40
N ALA A 131 -6.74 -1.12 -16.99
CA ALA A 131 -6.79 -0.38 -15.73
C ALA A 131 -7.82 0.77 -15.76
N VAL A 132 -7.97 1.47 -16.89
CA VAL A 132 -9.03 2.46 -17.05
C VAL A 132 -10.40 1.82 -16.87
N VAL A 133 -10.67 0.72 -17.57
CA VAL A 133 -11.94 -0.04 -17.44
C VAL A 133 -12.14 -0.54 -16.01
N PHE A 134 -11.09 -1.00 -15.34
CA PHE A 134 -11.16 -1.48 -13.97
C PHE A 134 -11.46 -0.35 -12.96
N ALA A 135 -10.84 0.82 -13.12
CA ALA A 135 -11.10 2.02 -12.32
C ALA A 135 -12.52 2.57 -12.56
N LEU A 136 -13.01 2.56 -13.81
CA LEU A 136 -14.40 2.90 -14.14
C LEU A 136 -15.39 1.90 -13.53
N GLY A 137 -15.04 0.60 -13.49
CA GLY A 137 -15.83 -0.41 -12.79
C GLY A 137 -15.92 -0.14 -11.28
N SER A 138 -14.82 0.29 -10.66
CA SER A 138 -14.82 0.74 -9.27
C SER A 138 -15.74 1.94 -9.08
N LEU A 139 -15.59 3.00 -9.87
CA LEU A 139 -16.48 4.16 -9.83
C LEU A 139 -17.95 3.77 -9.95
N ALA A 140 -18.29 2.93 -10.93
CA ALA A 140 -19.66 2.45 -11.12
C ALA A 140 -20.17 1.68 -9.89
N SER A 141 -19.32 0.86 -9.24
CA SER A 141 -19.69 0.18 -8.00
C SER A 141 -19.93 1.13 -6.84
N MET A 142 -19.14 2.21 -6.74
CA MET A 142 -19.30 3.23 -5.70
C MET A 142 -20.57 4.05 -5.89
N LEU A 143 -20.85 4.47 -7.14
CA LEU A 143 -22.08 5.16 -7.47
C LEU A 143 -23.30 4.27 -7.25
N LEU A 144 -23.23 2.98 -7.62
CA LEU A 144 -24.31 2.03 -7.36
C LEU A 144 -24.61 1.94 -5.85
N VAL A 145 -23.59 1.81 -5.02
CA VAL A 145 -23.77 1.74 -3.57
C VAL A 145 -24.24 3.09 -3.01
N GLY A 146 -23.73 4.21 -3.51
CA GLY A 146 -24.19 5.55 -3.15
C GLY A 146 -25.69 5.73 -3.44
N VAL A 147 -26.14 5.37 -4.64
CA VAL A 147 -27.56 5.47 -5.03
C VAL A 147 -28.43 4.52 -4.21
N VAL A 148 -28.05 3.25 -4.11
CA VAL A 148 -28.91 2.21 -3.49
C VAL A 148 -28.94 2.30 -1.97
N ALA A 149 -27.79 2.52 -1.33
CA ALA A 149 -27.68 2.52 0.13
C ALA A 149 -27.84 3.92 0.75
N TYR A 150 -27.47 4.96 0.01
CA TYR A 150 -27.44 6.33 0.53
C TYR A 150 -28.34 7.31 -0.21
N ASP A 151 -29.11 6.86 -1.21
CA ASP A 151 -30.08 7.69 -1.95
C ASP A 151 -29.41 8.93 -2.58
N VAL A 152 -28.18 8.71 -3.09
CA VAL A 152 -27.43 9.70 -3.87
C VAL A 152 -28.12 9.92 -5.21
N GLN A 153 -28.40 11.17 -5.52
CA GLN A 153 -29.06 11.58 -6.75
C GLN A 153 -28.03 11.76 -7.87
N ILE A 154 -28.20 11.06 -8.98
CA ILE A 154 -27.39 11.24 -10.18
C ILE A 154 -27.93 12.46 -10.95
N GLN A 155 -27.08 13.47 -11.11
CA GLN A 155 -27.39 14.63 -11.93
C GLN A 155 -27.18 14.31 -13.41
N TRP A 156 -28.28 14.14 -14.14
CA TRP A 156 -28.21 13.79 -15.56
C TRP A 156 -27.70 14.93 -16.45
N ASP A 157 -27.93 16.18 -16.03
CA ASP A 157 -27.50 17.37 -16.77
C ASP A 157 -25.96 17.52 -16.81
N THR A 158 -25.28 17.12 -15.73
CA THR A 158 -23.81 17.16 -15.61
C THR A 158 -23.14 15.85 -16.03
N PHE A 159 -23.92 14.80 -16.31
CA PHE A 159 -23.41 13.44 -16.57
C PHE A 159 -22.35 13.39 -17.66
N ALA A 160 -22.53 14.13 -18.76
CA ALA A 160 -21.55 14.18 -19.84
C ALA A 160 -20.22 14.80 -19.38
N ALA A 161 -20.27 15.88 -18.61
CA ALA A 161 -19.09 16.52 -18.04
C ALA A 161 -18.41 15.58 -17.04
N THR A 162 -19.17 14.90 -16.19
CA THR A 162 -18.66 13.88 -15.25
C THR A 162 -17.95 12.74 -15.97
N ALA A 163 -18.56 12.18 -17.02
CA ALA A 163 -17.95 11.09 -17.78
C ALA A 163 -16.62 11.51 -18.41
N VAL A 164 -16.54 12.71 -18.98
CA VAL A 164 -15.32 13.25 -19.58
C VAL A 164 -14.25 13.54 -18.53
N THR A 165 -14.59 14.22 -17.44
CA THR A 165 -13.64 14.55 -16.36
C THR A 165 -13.07 13.30 -15.71
N VAL A 166 -13.90 12.31 -15.40
CA VAL A 166 -13.46 11.02 -14.86
C VAL A 166 -12.54 10.30 -15.84
N LEU A 167 -12.94 10.17 -17.11
CA LEU A 167 -12.13 9.46 -18.10
C LEU A 167 -10.77 10.13 -18.30
N ALA A 168 -10.73 11.46 -18.34
CA ALA A 168 -9.51 12.24 -18.43
C ALA A 168 -8.60 12.01 -17.21
N ALA A 169 -9.17 12.05 -15.99
CA ALA A 169 -8.40 11.87 -14.76
C ALA A 169 -7.90 10.43 -14.59
N VAL A 170 -8.73 9.42 -14.84
CA VAL A 170 -8.31 8.01 -14.79
C VAL A 170 -7.20 7.73 -15.81
N THR A 171 -7.29 8.34 -17.00
CA THR A 171 -6.21 8.27 -18.01
C THR A 171 -4.94 8.95 -17.50
N CYS A 172 -5.06 10.14 -16.90
CA CYS A 172 -3.94 10.84 -16.25
C CYS A 172 -3.23 9.97 -15.21
N PHE A 173 -3.99 9.37 -14.29
CA PHE A 173 -3.47 8.48 -13.25
C PHE A 173 -2.80 7.22 -13.84
N ALA A 174 -3.39 6.62 -14.86
CA ALA A 174 -2.80 5.46 -15.52
C ALA A 174 -1.46 5.80 -16.20
N VAL A 175 -1.39 6.94 -16.92
CA VAL A 175 -0.16 7.39 -17.59
C VAL A 175 0.91 7.81 -16.58
N ALA A 176 0.54 8.47 -15.48
CA ALA A 176 1.43 8.74 -14.36
C ALA A 176 1.99 7.43 -13.77
N GLY A 177 1.18 6.37 -13.70
CA GLY A 177 1.59 5.05 -13.23
C GLY A 177 2.66 4.44 -14.14
N VAL A 178 2.51 4.58 -15.46
CA VAL A 178 3.53 4.16 -16.45
C VAL A 178 4.83 4.94 -16.25
N ALA A 179 4.76 6.25 -16.01
CA ALA A 179 5.94 7.08 -15.73
C ALA A 179 6.69 6.61 -14.47
N VAL A 180 5.98 6.33 -13.37
CA VAL A 180 6.57 5.79 -12.14
C VAL A 180 7.20 4.41 -12.38
N ALA A 181 6.55 3.54 -13.16
CA ALA A 181 7.13 2.24 -13.52
C ALA A 181 8.44 2.38 -14.30
N GLY A 182 8.56 3.38 -15.18
CA GLY A 182 9.78 3.71 -15.91
C GLY A 182 10.92 4.15 -14.98
N LEU A 183 10.62 5.06 -14.05
CA LEU A 183 11.57 5.61 -13.08
C LEU A 183 12.02 4.61 -12.01
N ALA A 184 11.14 3.72 -11.57
CA ALA A 184 11.42 2.79 -10.49
C ALA A 184 12.47 1.74 -10.90
N ARG A 185 13.30 1.30 -9.96
CA ARG A 185 14.33 0.26 -10.19
C ARG A 185 13.83 -1.17 -9.99
N SER A 186 12.76 -1.35 -9.22
CA SER A 186 12.12 -2.64 -8.93
C SER A 186 10.60 -2.50 -8.87
N ALA A 187 9.87 -3.61 -8.95
CA ALA A 187 8.42 -3.63 -8.74
C ALA A 187 8.02 -3.16 -7.35
N THR A 188 8.79 -3.56 -6.33
CA THR A 188 8.58 -3.12 -4.95
C THR A 188 8.75 -1.60 -4.80
N ALA A 189 9.77 -1.01 -5.44
CA ALA A 189 9.97 0.44 -5.42
C ALA A 189 8.86 1.17 -6.18
N ALA A 190 8.42 0.66 -7.34
CA ALA A 190 7.33 1.25 -8.11
C ALA A 190 6.02 1.24 -7.31
N GLN A 191 5.70 0.12 -6.68
CA GLN A 191 4.54 -0.03 -5.82
C GLN A 191 4.61 0.93 -4.63
N ALA A 192 5.74 0.97 -3.92
CA ALA A 192 5.88 1.82 -2.75
C ALA A 192 5.77 3.32 -3.11
N VAL A 193 6.49 3.77 -4.14
CA VAL A 193 6.49 5.17 -4.57
C VAL A 193 5.11 5.60 -5.09
N SER A 194 4.43 4.75 -5.87
CA SER A 194 3.11 5.10 -6.39
C SER A 194 2.04 5.17 -5.30
N ILE A 195 2.01 4.21 -4.36
CA ILE A 195 1.10 4.27 -3.21
C ILE A 195 1.44 5.48 -2.34
N ALA A 196 2.73 5.76 -2.11
CA ALA A 196 3.19 6.91 -1.32
C ALA A 196 2.69 8.23 -1.90
N LEU A 197 2.90 8.42 -3.21
CA LEU A 197 2.41 9.60 -3.94
C LEU A 197 0.88 9.66 -3.95
N ALA A 198 0.18 8.54 -4.13
CA ALA A 198 -1.29 8.51 -4.09
C ALA A 198 -1.84 8.95 -2.73
N VAL A 199 -1.27 8.45 -1.63
CA VAL A 199 -1.63 8.86 -0.27
C VAL A 199 -1.36 10.35 -0.06
N LEU A 200 -0.15 10.82 -0.37
CA LEU A 200 0.22 12.22 -0.22
C LEU A 200 -0.69 13.15 -1.04
N LEU A 201 -0.97 12.79 -2.29
CA LEU A 201 -1.89 13.53 -3.13
C LEU A 201 -3.30 13.57 -2.54
N SER A 202 -3.80 12.46 -1.97
CA SER A 202 -5.14 12.40 -1.38
C SER A 202 -5.30 13.38 -0.21
N PHE A 203 -4.28 13.49 0.64
CA PHE A 203 -4.26 14.44 1.75
C PHE A 203 -4.09 15.89 1.27
N VAL A 204 -3.12 16.15 0.39
CA VAL A 204 -2.87 17.51 -0.12
C VAL A 204 -4.05 18.02 -0.95
N SER A 205 -4.76 17.15 -1.67
CA SER A 205 -5.84 17.53 -2.58
C SER A 205 -7.21 17.72 -1.90
N GLY A 206 -7.28 17.57 -0.57
CA GLY A 206 -8.51 17.80 0.20
C GLY A 206 -9.55 16.69 0.10
N VAL A 207 -9.22 15.55 -0.52
CA VAL A 207 -10.15 14.42 -0.69
C VAL A 207 -10.54 13.82 0.66
N THR A 208 -9.65 13.90 1.66
CA THR A 208 -9.84 13.34 3.01
C THR A 208 -10.15 14.41 4.07
N ALA A 209 -10.21 15.68 3.71
CA ALA A 209 -10.40 16.78 4.65
C ALA A 209 -11.89 17.20 4.67
N TYR A 210 -12.52 17.13 5.84
CA TYR A 210 -13.85 17.65 6.09
C TYR A 210 -13.73 19.05 6.68
N GLY A 211 -13.55 20.06 5.83
CA GLY A 211 -13.40 21.45 6.27
C GLY A 211 -12.61 22.32 5.29
N GLU A 212 -12.51 23.61 5.58
CA GLU A 212 -11.76 24.56 4.76
C GLU A 212 -10.25 24.29 4.87
N MET A 213 -9.60 24.00 3.74
CA MET A 213 -8.15 23.87 3.71
C MET A 213 -7.47 25.23 3.91
N PRO A 214 -6.39 25.31 4.70
CA PRO A 214 -5.59 26.53 4.79
C PRO A 214 -5.13 26.99 3.41
N GLY A 215 -5.12 28.31 3.17
CA GLY A 215 -4.84 28.86 1.84
C GLY A 215 -3.44 28.54 1.27
N TRP A 216 -2.48 28.11 2.09
CA TRP A 216 -1.20 27.58 1.59
C TRP A 216 -1.35 26.17 1.00
N ALA A 217 -2.13 25.30 1.66
CA ALA A 217 -2.37 23.93 1.24
C ALA A 217 -3.21 23.91 -0.04
N ASP A 218 -4.29 24.70 -0.07
CA ASP A 218 -5.14 24.86 -1.26
C ASP A 218 -4.32 25.33 -2.48
N ARG A 219 -3.43 26.32 -2.30
CA ARG A 219 -2.57 26.83 -3.39
C ARG A 219 -1.70 25.74 -4.02
N ILE A 220 -1.10 24.88 -3.19
CA ILE A 220 -0.27 23.75 -3.66
C ILE A 220 -1.16 22.71 -4.33
N ALA A 221 -2.30 22.40 -3.73
CA ALA A 221 -3.23 21.39 -4.17
C ALA A 221 -3.79 21.65 -5.58
N ARG A 222 -4.05 22.92 -5.93
CA ARG A 222 -4.56 23.33 -7.26
C ARG A 222 -3.63 22.99 -8.43
N VAL A 223 -2.36 22.67 -8.17
CA VAL A 223 -1.42 22.21 -9.21
C VAL A 223 -1.67 20.75 -9.59
N PHE A 224 -2.23 19.95 -8.69
CA PHE A 224 -2.35 18.51 -8.87
C PHE A 224 -3.68 18.09 -9.52
N PRO A 225 -3.66 17.03 -10.36
CA PRO A 225 -4.85 16.59 -11.09
C PRO A 225 -5.91 15.99 -10.17
N LEU A 226 -5.53 15.54 -8.98
CA LEU A 226 -6.47 14.95 -8.02
C LEU A 226 -7.39 16.00 -7.40
N LYS A 227 -6.90 17.22 -7.09
CA LYS A 227 -7.77 18.30 -6.63
C LYS A 227 -8.71 18.78 -7.72
N ALA A 228 -8.19 18.95 -8.94
CA ALA A 228 -9.01 19.28 -10.11
C ALA A 228 -10.16 18.27 -10.30
N LEU A 229 -9.88 16.97 -10.21
CA LEU A 229 -10.92 15.93 -10.26
C LEU A 229 -11.90 16.03 -9.08
N ASN A 230 -11.40 16.22 -7.86
CA ASN A 230 -12.23 16.27 -6.66
C ASN A 230 -13.20 17.45 -6.69
N ASP A 231 -12.71 18.66 -6.97
CA ASP A 231 -13.52 19.88 -7.00
C ASP A 231 -14.57 19.81 -8.11
N SER A 232 -14.19 19.35 -9.32
CA SER A 232 -15.15 19.16 -10.41
C SER A 232 -16.23 18.13 -10.08
N LEU A 233 -15.87 17.01 -9.43
CA LEU A 233 -16.86 15.99 -9.06
C LEU A 233 -17.78 16.47 -7.94
N GLN A 234 -17.29 17.26 -7.00
CA GLN A 234 -18.13 17.90 -5.97
C GLN A 234 -19.16 18.84 -6.61
N GLU A 235 -18.73 19.71 -7.54
CA GLU A 235 -19.64 20.63 -8.26
C GLU A 235 -20.63 19.87 -9.15
N GLN A 236 -20.19 18.82 -9.86
CA GLN A 236 -21.05 18.07 -10.78
C GLN A 236 -22.12 17.23 -10.07
N PHE A 237 -21.86 16.81 -8.83
CA PHE A 237 -22.83 16.09 -8.01
C PHE A 237 -23.65 17.02 -7.11
N ASP A 238 -23.37 18.33 -7.08
CA ASP A 238 -24.12 19.30 -6.31
C ASP A 238 -25.47 19.62 -6.98
N PRO A 239 -26.63 19.23 -6.37
CA PRO A 239 -27.96 19.55 -6.90
C PRO A 239 -28.27 21.06 -6.90
N PHE A 240 -27.54 21.86 -6.15
CA PHE A 240 -27.75 23.31 -6.04
C PHE A 240 -26.88 24.09 -7.02
N ALA A 241 -25.91 23.44 -7.66
CA ALA A 241 -25.05 24.07 -8.65
C ALA A 241 -25.85 24.42 -9.92
N SER A 242 -25.59 25.61 -10.47
CA SER A 242 -26.19 26.05 -11.73
C SER A 242 -25.19 25.92 -12.87
N GLY A 243 -25.47 25.05 -13.84
CA GLY A 243 -24.64 24.87 -15.03
C GLY A 243 -24.52 23.43 -15.50
N ALA A 244 -23.92 23.22 -16.67
CA ALA A 244 -23.72 21.90 -17.26
C ALA A 244 -22.51 21.13 -16.67
N GLY A 245 -21.90 21.61 -15.58
CA GLY A 245 -20.82 20.94 -14.85
C GLY A 245 -19.45 20.93 -15.55
N TRP A 246 -19.23 21.78 -16.57
CA TRP A 246 -17.97 21.83 -17.31
C TRP A 246 -16.93 22.74 -16.63
N ASP A 247 -15.89 22.12 -16.06
CA ASP A 247 -14.70 22.83 -15.60
C ASP A 247 -13.55 22.67 -16.59
N LEU A 248 -13.44 23.62 -17.52
CA LEU A 248 -12.36 23.66 -18.52
C LEU A 248 -10.98 23.84 -17.88
N ARG A 249 -10.90 24.48 -16.71
CA ARG A 249 -9.64 24.70 -16.01
C ARG A 249 -9.14 23.38 -15.39
N ALA A 250 -10.02 22.62 -14.74
CA ALA A 250 -9.69 21.29 -14.24
C ALA A 250 -9.25 20.36 -15.38
N LEU A 251 -9.98 20.35 -16.50
CA LEU A 251 -9.61 19.57 -17.68
C LEU A 251 -8.26 19.98 -18.27
N ALA A 252 -7.94 21.29 -18.29
CA ALA A 252 -6.64 21.78 -18.72
C ALA A 252 -5.51 21.33 -17.80
N VAL A 253 -5.71 21.37 -16.48
CA VAL A 253 -4.74 20.86 -15.49
C VAL A 253 -4.51 19.36 -15.67
N ILE A 254 -5.58 18.58 -15.77
CA ILE A 254 -5.50 17.13 -16.00
C ILE A 254 -4.79 16.84 -17.33
N GLY A 255 -5.14 17.56 -18.41
CA GLY A 255 -4.52 17.42 -19.71
C GLY A 255 -3.03 17.75 -19.71
N ALA A 256 -2.62 18.80 -18.99
CA ALA A 256 -1.20 19.14 -18.81
C ALA A 256 -0.44 18.03 -18.08
N TRP A 257 -1.04 17.41 -17.06
CA TRP A 257 -0.45 16.27 -16.36
C TRP A 257 -0.38 15.01 -17.21
N VAL A 258 -1.38 14.74 -18.06
CA VAL A 258 -1.31 13.64 -19.04
C VAL A 258 -0.12 13.85 -19.97
N ALA A 259 0.04 15.05 -20.52
CA ALA A 259 1.15 15.38 -21.42
C ALA A 259 2.51 15.24 -20.70
N GLY A 260 2.64 15.82 -19.51
CA GLY A 260 3.86 15.73 -18.70
C GLY A 260 4.23 14.30 -18.32
N ALA A 261 3.25 13.52 -17.82
CA ALA A 261 3.45 12.12 -17.48
C ALA A 261 3.78 11.26 -18.72
N ALA A 262 3.18 11.52 -19.88
CA ALA A 262 3.49 10.83 -21.12
C ALA A 262 4.92 11.13 -21.59
N VAL A 263 5.38 12.37 -21.47
CA VAL A 263 6.78 12.75 -21.75
C VAL A 263 7.72 12.03 -20.80
N VAL A 264 7.46 12.06 -19.49
CA VAL A 264 8.29 11.35 -18.50
C VAL A 264 8.30 9.85 -18.77
N ALA A 265 7.15 9.24 -19.03
CA ALA A 265 7.04 7.84 -19.39
C ALA A 265 7.89 7.53 -20.63
N ARG A 266 7.77 8.30 -21.71
CA ARG A 266 8.57 8.11 -22.92
C ARG A 266 10.08 8.22 -22.67
N LEU A 267 10.50 9.17 -21.84
CA LEU A 267 11.92 9.44 -21.56
C LEU A 267 12.55 8.44 -20.59
N THR A 268 11.76 7.88 -19.67
CA THR A 268 12.27 7.04 -18.57
C THR A 268 12.03 5.56 -18.78
N PHE A 269 11.13 5.20 -19.69
CA PHE A 269 10.77 3.81 -19.91
C PHE A 269 11.96 2.98 -20.41
N ARG A 270 12.24 1.88 -19.70
CA ARG A 270 13.33 0.95 -20.01
C ARG A 270 12.81 -0.48 -20.10
N TRP A 271 13.31 -1.19 -21.11
CA TRP A 271 12.94 -2.57 -21.44
C TRP A 271 13.55 -3.61 -20.51
N ASP A 272 14.80 -3.38 -20.12
CA ASP A 272 15.56 -4.28 -19.24
C ASP A 272 15.57 -3.75 -17.80
N ALA A 273 15.46 -4.66 -16.83
CA ALA A 273 15.85 -4.35 -15.46
C ALA A 273 17.34 -3.91 -15.46
N PRO A 274 17.75 -2.95 -14.63
CA PRO A 274 19.17 -2.61 -14.51
C PRO A 274 19.96 -3.88 -14.23
N GLU A 275 20.82 -4.30 -15.17
CA GLU A 275 21.75 -5.39 -14.91
C GLU A 275 22.51 -5.02 -13.65
N GLY A 276 22.24 -5.71 -12.54
CA GLY A 276 22.79 -5.36 -11.25
C GLY A 276 24.28 -5.63 -11.26
N ARG A 277 25.09 -4.66 -11.72
CA ARG A 277 26.55 -4.70 -11.87
C ARG A 277 27.08 -6.13 -11.81
N ALA A 278 26.63 -6.98 -12.73
CA ALA A 278 27.28 -8.24 -12.95
C ALA A 278 28.62 -7.79 -13.51
N ARG A 279 29.61 -7.76 -12.63
CA ARG A 279 30.99 -7.36 -12.86
C ARG A 279 31.31 -7.94 -14.23
N ARG A 280 31.29 -7.08 -15.26
CA ARG A 280 31.79 -7.39 -16.60
C ARG A 280 33.29 -7.44 -16.44
N ARG A 281 33.76 -8.37 -15.62
CA ARG A 281 35.03 -9.02 -15.74
C ARG A 281 34.87 -9.72 -17.07
N THR A 282 35.17 -8.97 -18.11
CA THR A 282 35.56 -9.49 -19.40
C THR A 282 36.32 -10.76 -19.11
N ARG A 283 35.71 -11.90 -19.45
CA ARG A 283 36.46 -13.09 -19.80
C ARG A 283 37.29 -12.70 -21.04
N HIS A 284 38.29 -11.87 -20.85
CA HIS A 284 39.51 -12.04 -21.63
C HIS A 284 40.08 -13.32 -21.07
N GLY A 285 39.86 -14.39 -21.82
CA GLY A 285 40.56 -15.64 -21.66
C GLY A 285 42.05 -15.37 -21.85
N VAL A 286 42.70 -14.89 -20.79
CA VAL A 286 44.04 -15.36 -20.53
C VAL A 286 43.80 -16.72 -19.90
N VAL A 287 43.93 -17.77 -20.70
CA VAL A 287 44.25 -19.10 -20.20
C VAL A 287 45.62 -18.97 -19.54
N ALA A 288 45.63 -18.42 -18.33
CA ALA A 288 46.79 -18.48 -17.48
C ALA A 288 46.95 -19.96 -17.18
N ARG A 289 47.94 -20.60 -17.81
CA ARG A 289 48.46 -21.89 -17.36
C ARG A 289 48.78 -21.69 -15.88
N SER A 290 47.89 -22.18 -15.02
CA SER A 290 48.15 -22.23 -13.59
C SER A 290 49.25 -23.26 -13.40
N THR A 291 50.50 -22.82 -13.40
CA THR A 291 51.54 -23.51 -12.67
C THR A 291 51.10 -23.47 -11.21
N LEU A 292 50.43 -24.55 -10.78
CA LEU A 292 50.15 -24.84 -9.37
C LEU A 292 51.51 -25.08 -8.70
N VAL A 293 52.21 -24.00 -8.37
CA VAL A 293 53.27 -24.05 -7.37
C VAL A 293 52.54 -24.31 -6.07
N ALA A 294 52.68 -25.53 -5.55
CA ALA A 294 52.18 -25.91 -4.25
C ALA A 294 52.85 -25.01 -3.20
N ARG A 295 52.19 -23.90 -2.84
CA ARG A 295 52.54 -23.14 -1.65
C ARG A 295 52.33 -24.09 -0.47
N PRO A 296 53.34 -24.33 0.39
CA PRO A 296 53.09 -25.07 1.61
C PRO A 296 51.97 -24.35 2.35
N LEU A 297 50.87 -25.07 2.59
CA LEU A 297 49.75 -24.58 3.38
C LEU A 297 50.28 -24.38 4.80
N GLY A 298 50.77 -23.17 5.09
CA GLY A 298 51.05 -22.76 6.47
C GLY A 298 49.82 -23.08 7.31
N HIS A 299 50.02 -23.67 8.48
CA HIS A 299 48.96 -24.08 9.39
C HIS A 299 47.91 -22.96 9.49
N VAL A 300 46.79 -23.13 8.79
CA VAL A 300 45.60 -22.32 9.01
C VAL A 300 45.08 -22.83 10.33
N ALA A 301 45.56 -22.24 11.43
CA ALA A 301 44.99 -22.47 12.75
C ALA A 301 43.49 -22.24 12.60
N SER A 302 42.71 -23.32 12.69
CA SER A 302 41.27 -23.24 12.75
C SER A 302 40.98 -22.48 14.04
N ARG A 303 40.77 -21.17 13.93
CA ARG A 303 40.15 -20.42 15.03
C ARG A 303 38.81 -21.12 15.24
N VAL A 304 38.73 -21.92 16.29
CA VAL A 304 37.48 -22.46 16.80
C VAL A 304 36.71 -21.24 17.29
N VAL A 305 35.98 -20.61 16.38
CA VAL A 305 35.00 -19.60 16.76
C VAL A 305 33.96 -20.38 17.52
N GLY A 306 33.91 -20.18 18.84
CA GLY A 306 32.90 -20.78 19.70
C GLY A 306 31.51 -20.53 19.14
N ARG A 307 30.55 -21.43 19.41
CA ARG A 307 29.16 -21.23 18.99
C ARG A 307 28.69 -19.86 19.48
N PRO A 308 28.23 -18.97 18.59
CA PRO A 308 27.76 -17.65 19.01
C PRO A 308 26.64 -17.81 20.02
N GLY A 309 26.66 -16.98 21.06
CA GLY A 309 25.63 -16.99 22.09
C GLY A 309 24.26 -16.61 21.52
N TRP A 310 23.20 -17.01 22.22
CA TRP A 310 21.82 -16.65 21.85
C TRP A 310 21.64 -15.13 21.68
N LEU A 311 22.14 -14.34 22.64
CA LEU A 311 22.04 -12.89 22.62
C LEU A 311 22.81 -12.26 21.45
N SER A 312 23.97 -12.80 21.08
CA SER A 312 24.71 -12.29 19.91
C SER A 312 23.97 -12.59 18.61
N LEU A 313 23.35 -13.77 18.49
CA LEU A 313 22.52 -14.11 17.32
C LEU A 313 21.28 -13.22 17.20
N VAL A 314 20.61 -12.91 18.32
CA VAL A 314 19.49 -11.96 18.33
C VAL A 314 19.98 -10.56 17.96
N GLY A 315 21.12 -10.12 18.49
CA GLY A 315 21.73 -8.83 18.16
C GLY A 315 22.09 -8.71 16.67
N ASP A 316 22.72 -9.72 16.10
CA ASP A 316 23.06 -9.77 14.67
C ASP A 316 21.81 -9.77 13.79
N GLN A 317 20.79 -10.55 14.17
CA GLN A 317 19.52 -10.59 13.45
C GLN A 317 18.77 -9.25 13.55
N THR A 318 18.81 -8.60 14.71
CA THR A 318 18.24 -7.27 14.92
C THR A 318 18.94 -6.25 14.03
N ARG A 319 20.27 -6.24 14.02
CA ARG A 319 21.06 -5.34 13.17
C ARG A 319 20.76 -5.55 11.70
N TRP A 320 20.71 -6.80 11.25
CA TRP A 320 20.37 -7.13 9.87
C TRP A 320 18.95 -6.67 9.51
N ALA A 321 17.97 -6.95 10.37
CA ALA A 321 16.58 -6.57 10.14
C ALA A 321 16.43 -5.04 10.06
N THR A 322 17.05 -4.29 10.98
CA THR A 322 17.04 -2.83 11.00
C THR A 322 17.72 -2.26 9.76
N GLN A 323 18.89 -2.77 9.38
CA GLN A 323 19.57 -2.32 8.16
C GLN A 323 18.79 -2.66 6.89
N SER A 324 18.11 -3.80 6.84
CA SER A 324 17.26 -4.18 5.72
C SER A 324 16.04 -3.26 5.60
N ALA A 325 15.41 -2.94 6.73
CA ALA A 325 14.26 -2.04 6.81
C ALA A 325 14.64 -0.62 6.34
N LEU A 326 15.74 -0.07 6.86
CA LEU A 326 16.22 1.27 6.51
C LEU A 326 16.72 1.39 5.05
N ARG A 327 17.06 0.27 4.40
CA ARG A 327 17.44 0.23 2.97
C ARG A 327 16.25 0.05 2.04
N ASP A 328 15.08 -0.34 2.56
CA ASP A 328 13.85 -0.44 1.79
C ASP A 328 13.12 0.90 1.84
N ALA A 329 13.19 1.66 0.74
CA ALA A 329 12.58 2.99 0.66
C ALA A 329 11.07 2.96 0.92
N GLY A 330 10.37 1.88 0.53
CA GLY A 330 8.95 1.74 0.81
C GLY A 330 8.67 1.53 2.28
N TRP A 331 9.47 0.70 2.93
CA TRP A 331 9.38 0.49 4.37
C TRP A 331 9.62 1.81 5.12
N VAL A 332 10.70 2.54 4.82
CA VAL A 332 11.03 3.82 5.48
C VAL A 332 9.92 4.85 5.29
N PHE A 333 9.38 4.94 4.08
CA PHE A 333 8.29 5.86 3.80
C PHE A 333 7.04 5.52 4.63
N PHE A 334 6.52 4.31 4.53
CA PHE A 334 5.23 3.98 5.17
C PHE A 334 5.32 3.78 6.69
N ALA A 335 6.44 3.28 7.20
CA ALA A 335 6.59 2.99 8.63
C ALA A 335 7.08 4.18 9.44
N ILE A 336 7.82 5.12 8.83
CA ILE A 336 8.41 6.28 9.53
C ILE A 336 7.92 7.61 8.96
N ALA A 337 8.23 7.88 7.69
CA ALA A 337 8.04 9.21 7.13
C ALA A 337 6.55 9.60 7.02
N MET A 338 5.70 8.65 6.63
CA MET A 338 4.26 8.88 6.42
C MET A 338 3.52 9.11 7.73
N PRO A 339 3.64 8.30 8.80
CA PRO A 339 3.01 8.61 10.09
C PRO A 339 3.45 9.96 10.66
N VAL A 340 4.75 10.27 10.62
CA VAL A 340 5.29 11.56 11.09
C VAL A 340 4.77 12.72 10.26
N GLY A 341 4.88 12.61 8.93
CA GLY A 341 4.44 13.65 8.00
C GLY A 341 2.94 13.85 8.01
N LEU A 342 2.15 12.77 8.16
CA LEU A 342 0.71 12.82 8.23
C LEU A 342 0.22 13.41 9.55
N TYR A 343 0.87 13.07 10.67
CA TYR A 343 0.62 13.75 11.94
C TYR A 343 0.87 15.26 11.81
N ALA A 344 2.06 15.66 11.33
CA ALA A 344 2.41 17.07 11.17
C ALA A 344 1.48 17.80 10.19
N PHE A 345 1.07 17.14 9.10
CA PHE A 345 0.12 17.69 8.15
C PHE A 345 -1.24 17.92 8.81
N ASN A 346 -1.84 16.91 9.46
CA ASN A 346 -3.13 17.08 10.13
C ASN A 346 -3.07 18.12 11.27
N ALA A 347 -2.00 18.09 12.08
CA ALA A 347 -1.80 19.10 13.13
C ALA A 347 -1.71 20.52 12.56
N SER A 348 -1.09 20.69 11.38
CA SER A 348 -1.06 21.98 10.68
C SER A 348 -2.42 22.43 10.11
N LEU A 349 -3.28 21.47 9.73
CA LEU A 349 -4.65 21.75 9.27
C LEU A 349 -5.56 22.17 10.41
N MET A 350 -5.41 21.55 11.59
CA MET A 350 -6.20 21.85 12.79
C MET A 350 -5.80 23.17 13.48
N GLY A 351 -4.74 23.83 12.97
CA GLY A 351 -4.23 25.18 13.28
C GLY A 351 -4.72 25.86 14.56
N GLY A 352 -3.96 25.77 15.66
CA GLY A 352 -4.01 26.65 16.85
C GLY A 352 -5.30 26.63 17.70
N SER A 353 -6.47 26.46 17.09
CA SER A 353 -7.77 26.31 17.76
C SER A 353 -8.14 24.84 17.98
N GLY A 354 -7.64 23.90 17.17
CA GLY A 354 -7.77 22.46 17.41
C GLY A 354 -6.82 21.90 18.48
N VAL A 355 -5.86 22.72 18.93
CA VAL A 355 -5.01 22.46 20.12
C VAL A 355 -5.67 23.02 21.40
N ALA A 356 -6.84 23.67 21.28
CA ALA A 356 -7.58 24.17 22.44
C ALA A 356 -8.20 23.05 23.29
N GLU A 357 -8.41 21.86 22.72
CA GLU A 357 -8.61 20.61 23.48
C GLU A 357 -7.28 19.85 23.53
N PRO A 358 -6.59 19.82 24.69
CA PRO A 358 -5.28 19.17 24.86
C PRO A 358 -5.26 17.68 24.47
N ASP A 359 -6.43 17.03 24.43
CA ASP A 359 -6.55 15.59 24.23
C ASP A 359 -6.57 15.17 22.74
N LEU A 360 -7.08 16.01 21.82
CA LEU A 360 -7.19 15.65 20.40
C LEU A 360 -5.83 15.56 19.70
N GLY A 361 -4.92 16.49 19.99
CA GLY A 361 -3.56 16.47 19.46
C GLY A 361 -2.77 15.25 19.90
N LEU A 362 -2.98 14.81 21.15
CA LEU A 362 -2.33 13.63 21.71
C LEU A 362 -2.95 12.33 21.17
N GLN A 363 -4.27 12.27 21.01
CA GLN A 363 -4.95 11.15 20.35
C GLN A 363 -4.49 10.99 18.90
N ALA A 364 -4.38 12.08 18.14
CA ALA A 364 -3.84 12.05 16.78
C ALA A 364 -2.38 11.55 16.73
N ALA A 365 -1.55 11.98 17.69
CA ALA A 365 -0.17 11.49 17.82
C ALA A 365 -0.13 9.99 18.14
N ALA A 366 -0.92 9.54 19.13
CA ALA A 366 -1.00 8.15 19.55
C ALA A 366 -1.57 7.23 18.45
N GLY A 367 -2.58 7.70 17.72
CA GLY A 367 -3.13 7.04 16.54
C GLY A 367 -2.07 6.84 15.45
N MET A 368 -1.30 7.88 15.12
CA MET A 368 -0.22 7.77 14.12
C MET A 368 0.93 6.87 14.60
N ILE A 369 1.22 6.84 15.91
CA ILE A 369 2.13 5.86 16.49
C ILE A 369 1.60 4.43 16.31
N ALA A 370 0.32 4.18 16.65
CA ALA A 370 -0.31 2.88 16.47
C ALA A 370 -0.35 2.46 14.99
N TRP A 371 -0.57 3.40 14.06
CA TRP A 371 -0.50 3.16 12.62
C TRP A 371 0.92 2.76 12.17
N SER A 372 1.97 3.38 12.73
CA SER A 372 3.36 2.97 12.45
C SER A 372 3.64 1.52 12.91
N VAL A 373 3.05 1.11 14.04
CA VAL A 373 3.12 -0.27 14.54
C VAL A 373 2.44 -1.21 13.56
N VAL A 374 1.21 -0.91 13.14
CA VAL A 374 0.47 -1.68 12.13
C VAL A 374 1.29 -1.91 10.87
N VAL A 375 1.80 -0.83 10.26
CA VAL A 375 2.58 -0.92 9.03
C VAL A 375 3.81 -1.80 9.24
N THR A 376 4.48 -1.66 10.38
CA THR A 376 5.70 -2.41 10.70
C THR A 376 5.41 -3.89 10.92
N VAL A 377 4.47 -4.25 11.80
CA VAL A 377 4.33 -5.63 12.29
C VAL A 377 3.12 -6.40 11.75
N VAL A 378 2.11 -5.72 11.19
CA VAL A 378 0.96 -6.37 10.55
C VAL A 378 1.13 -6.46 9.04
N VAL A 379 1.77 -5.47 8.42
CA VAL A 379 1.99 -5.45 6.96
C VAL A 379 3.39 -5.97 6.61
N ASN A 380 4.44 -5.31 7.07
CA ASN A 380 5.79 -5.53 6.54
C ASN A 380 6.47 -6.80 7.06
N ILE A 381 6.42 -7.09 8.37
CA ILE A 381 7.02 -8.33 8.90
C ILE A 381 6.36 -9.58 8.30
N PRO A 382 5.03 -9.74 8.33
CA PRO A 382 4.33 -10.92 7.82
C PRO A 382 4.62 -11.17 6.34
N GLU A 383 4.57 -10.11 5.55
CA GLU A 383 4.89 -10.13 4.13
C GLU A 383 6.34 -10.56 3.90
N ALA A 384 7.29 -10.05 4.69
CA ALA A 384 8.69 -10.43 4.60
C ALA A 384 8.95 -11.88 5.05
N VAL A 385 8.17 -12.41 6.01
CA VAL A 385 8.21 -13.84 6.37
C VAL A 385 7.67 -14.70 5.23
N ALA A 386 6.52 -14.32 4.65
CA ALA A 386 5.91 -15.04 3.54
C ALA A 386 6.80 -15.02 2.28
N ARG A 387 7.42 -13.87 1.96
CA ARG A 387 8.44 -13.78 0.88
C ARG A 387 9.63 -14.68 1.16
N ALA A 388 10.10 -14.73 2.40
CA ALA A 388 11.20 -15.61 2.77
C ALA A 388 10.82 -17.10 2.62
N ARG A 389 9.57 -17.46 2.91
CA ARG A 389 9.03 -18.80 2.68
C ARG A 389 8.98 -19.15 1.19
N GLU A 390 8.39 -18.28 0.36
CA GLU A 390 8.28 -18.48 -1.10
C GLU A 390 9.63 -18.67 -1.78
N ARG A 391 10.66 -17.93 -1.32
CA ARG A 391 12.02 -18.01 -1.85
C ARG A 391 12.85 -19.15 -1.26
N GLY A 392 12.25 -20.02 -0.45
CA GLY A 392 12.93 -21.10 0.26
C GLY A 392 14.02 -20.61 1.23
N ILE A 393 14.02 -19.35 1.63
CA ILE A 393 15.01 -18.77 2.56
C ILE A 393 14.86 -19.43 3.93
N LEU A 394 13.62 -19.59 4.41
CA LEU A 394 13.35 -20.24 5.70
C LEU A 394 13.85 -21.69 5.73
N LYS A 395 13.67 -22.43 4.62
CA LYS A 395 14.18 -23.81 4.47
C LYS A 395 15.70 -23.87 4.54
N ARG A 396 16.42 -22.87 3.99
CA ARG A 396 17.89 -22.80 4.08
C ARG A 396 18.36 -22.39 5.47
N LEU A 397 17.66 -21.46 6.13
CA LEU A 397 17.98 -21.02 7.49
C LEU A 397 17.92 -22.18 8.50
N HIS A 398 17.01 -23.13 8.29
CA HIS A 398 16.96 -24.37 9.07
C HIS A 398 18.21 -25.25 9.01
N GLY A 399 18.98 -25.18 7.93
CA GLY A 399 20.27 -25.87 7.83
C GLY A 399 21.41 -25.12 8.53
N THR A 400 21.16 -23.96 9.12
CA THR A 400 22.17 -23.12 9.77
C THR A 400 22.04 -23.17 11.30
N PRO A 401 23.07 -22.79 12.07
CA PRO A 401 22.96 -22.67 13.53
C PRO A 401 22.00 -21.57 14.02
N LEU A 402 21.36 -20.82 13.10
CA LEU A 402 20.41 -19.77 13.45
C LEU A 402 19.05 -20.38 13.79
N GLN A 403 18.71 -20.39 15.07
CA GLN A 403 17.44 -20.90 15.58
C GLN A 403 16.27 -20.00 15.14
N ILE A 404 15.11 -20.57 14.81
CA ILE A 404 13.99 -19.73 14.35
C ILE A 404 13.50 -18.73 15.42
N GLN A 405 13.63 -19.10 16.68
CA GLN A 405 13.28 -18.19 17.76
C GLN A 405 14.17 -16.92 17.71
N THR A 406 15.46 -17.02 17.34
CA THR A 406 16.32 -15.82 17.17
C THR A 406 15.91 -15.01 15.95
N TYR A 407 15.49 -15.68 14.87
CA TYR A 407 15.00 -15.04 13.65
C TYR A 407 13.81 -14.11 13.94
N PHE A 408 12.79 -14.62 14.63
CA PHE A 408 11.61 -13.84 14.99
C PHE A 408 11.90 -12.82 16.09
N ALA A 409 12.66 -13.19 17.12
CA ALA A 409 13.04 -12.27 18.19
C ALA A 409 13.80 -11.06 17.65
N GLY A 410 14.80 -11.26 16.79
CA GLY A 410 15.56 -10.15 16.20
C GLY A 410 14.71 -9.24 15.30
N ARG A 411 13.70 -9.79 14.59
CA ARG A 411 12.75 -8.98 13.83
C ARG A 411 11.81 -8.18 14.72
N LEU A 412 11.32 -8.76 15.81
CA LEU A 412 10.46 -8.07 16.77
C LEU A 412 11.23 -6.95 17.49
N VAL A 413 12.46 -7.22 17.94
CA VAL A 413 13.32 -6.20 18.58
C VAL A 413 13.66 -5.08 17.60
N SER A 414 13.97 -5.41 16.34
CA SER A 414 14.21 -4.42 15.29
C SER A 414 12.97 -3.53 15.07
N ALA A 415 11.79 -4.14 15.00
CA ALA A 415 10.53 -3.42 14.86
C ALA A 415 10.22 -2.51 16.04
N LEU A 416 10.40 -3.00 17.27
CA LEU A 416 10.24 -2.20 18.49
C LEU A 416 11.16 -0.98 18.48
N GLY A 417 12.44 -1.16 18.15
CA GLY A 417 13.38 -0.05 18.05
C GLY A 417 12.94 1.01 17.01
N LEU A 418 12.47 0.57 15.85
CA LEU A 418 12.00 1.46 14.79
C LEU A 418 10.68 2.16 15.13
N VAL A 419 9.75 1.48 15.80
CA VAL A 419 8.52 2.06 16.32
C VAL A 419 8.82 3.11 17.38
N LEU A 420 9.73 2.85 18.31
CA LEU A 420 10.14 3.82 19.33
C LEU A 420 10.79 5.06 18.70
N VAL A 421 11.61 4.89 17.67
CA VAL A 421 12.16 6.02 16.90
C VAL A 421 11.04 6.82 16.24
N THR A 422 10.08 6.16 15.62
CA THR A 422 8.94 6.83 14.96
C THR A 422 8.06 7.57 15.97
N ALA A 423 7.79 6.96 17.12
CA ALA A 423 7.06 7.58 18.21
C ALA A 423 7.78 8.81 18.77
N ALA A 424 9.09 8.72 18.97
CA ALA A 424 9.91 9.87 19.37
C ALA A 424 9.84 11.00 18.33
N LEU A 425 9.93 10.69 17.03
CA LEU A 425 9.81 11.68 15.96
C LEU A 425 8.43 12.38 15.97
N ILE A 426 7.34 11.61 16.11
CA ILE A 426 5.98 12.15 16.22
C ILE A 426 5.86 13.07 17.44
N LEU A 427 6.22 12.61 18.63
CA LEU A 427 6.11 13.39 19.87
C LEU A 427 6.98 14.65 19.84
N VAL A 428 8.24 14.54 19.38
CA VAL A 428 9.13 15.70 19.23
C VAL A 428 8.56 16.70 18.23
N SER A 429 8.03 16.23 17.09
CA SER A 429 7.39 17.12 16.13
C SER A 429 6.17 17.84 16.70
N GLY A 430 5.34 17.14 17.48
CA GLY A 430 4.17 17.70 18.15
C GLY A 430 4.54 18.78 19.16
N VAL A 431 5.55 18.52 19.98
CA VAL A 431 6.00 19.45 21.03
C VAL A 431 6.68 20.68 20.43
N LEU A 432 7.52 20.52 19.39
CA LEU A 432 8.30 21.64 18.84
C LEU A 432 7.50 22.57 17.92
N TRP A 433 6.51 22.05 17.19
CA TRP A 433 5.82 22.81 16.13
C TRP A 433 4.32 22.99 16.36
N PHE A 434 3.71 22.26 17.30
CA PHE A 434 2.24 22.21 17.46
C PHE A 434 1.78 22.31 18.93
N ASP A 435 2.64 22.79 19.84
CA ASP A 435 2.33 22.99 21.27
C ASP A 435 1.75 21.75 21.98
N LEU A 436 2.13 20.54 21.54
CA LEU A 436 1.65 19.30 22.14
C LEU A 436 2.10 19.20 23.60
N ARG A 437 1.14 19.07 24.52
CA ARG A 437 1.40 18.85 25.93
C ARG A 437 1.51 17.35 26.20
N VAL A 438 2.64 16.94 26.75
CA VAL A 438 2.94 15.53 27.05
C VAL A 438 3.37 15.40 28.51
N ALA A 439 2.78 14.46 29.24
CA ALA A 439 3.26 14.07 30.56
C ALA A 439 4.50 13.19 30.41
N TRP A 440 5.69 13.80 30.42
CA TRP A 440 6.96 13.10 30.25
C TRP A 440 7.21 11.99 31.30
N GLY A 441 6.62 12.11 32.49
CA GLY A 441 6.65 11.05 33.51
C GLY A 441 5.96 9.74 33.09
N GLY A 442 5.08 9.80 32.09
CA GLY A 442 4.38 8.67 31.52
C GLY A 442 5.13 7.89 30.44
N LEU A 443 6.31 8.37 30.01
CA LEU A 443 7.11 7.71 28.97
C LEU A 443 7.41 6.23 29.26
N PRO A 444 7.77 5.80 30.49
CA PRO A 444 8.01 4.38 30.78
C PRO A 444 6.74 3.52 30.58
N LEU A 445 5.58 4.06 30.96
CA LEU A 445 4.30 3.39 30.79
C LEU A 445 3.94 3.28 29.30
N ALA A 446 4.07 4.38 28.54
CA ALA A 446 3.85 4.39 27.11
C ALA A 446 4.79 3.41 26.38
N ALA A 447 6.06 3.32 26.78
CA ALA A 447 7.01 2.35 26.25
C ALA A 447 6.59 0.90 26.56
N GLY A 448 6.13 0.62 27.78
CA GLY A 448 5.60 -0.70 28.18
C GLY A 448 4.38 -1.12 27.36
N VAL A 449 3.42 -0.19 27.17
CA VAL A 449 2.24 -0.41 26.32
C VAL A 449 2.63 -0.63 24.87
N LEU A 450 3.59 0.15 24.33
CA LEU A 450 4.10 -0.04 22.97
C LEU A 450 4.75 -1.40 22.77
N VAL A 451 5.50 -1.90 23.76
CA VAL A 451 6.09 -3.24 23.71
C VAL A 451 4.99 -4.31 23.65
N LEU A 452 4.01 -4.25 24.56
CA LEU A 452 2.90 -5.20 24.59
C LEU A 452 2.06 -5.15 23.31
N GLY A 453 1.72 -3.94 22.83
CA GLY A 453 0.89 -3.75 21.65
C GLY A 453 1.58 -4.15 20.36
N THR A 454 2.86 -3.81 20.21
CA THR A 454 3.66 -4.25 19.07
C THR A 454 3.78 -5.77 19.06
N ALA A 455 4.01 -6.42 20.22
CA ALA A 455 4.05 -7.87 20.29
C ALA A 455 2.70 -8.50 19.95
N SER A 456 1.59 -7.94 20.45
CA SER A 456 0.23 -8.41 20.20
C SER A 456 -0.15 -8.32 18.72
N LEU A 457 0.08 -7.16 18.10
CA LEU A 457 -0.16 -6.95 16.67
C LEU A 457 0.81 -7.76 15.80
N ALA A 458 2.06 -7.97 16.22
CA ALA A 458 3.00 -8.86 15.53
C ALA A 458 2.50 -10.30 15.53
N ALA A 459 1.90 -10.78 16.62
CA ALA A 459 1.29 -12.10 16.69
C ALA A 459 0.12 -12.24 15.70
N CYS A 460 -0.73 -11.20 15.59
CA CYS A 460 -1.80 -11.14 14.59
C CYS A 460 -1.26 -11.16 13.16
N GLY A 461 -0.21 -10.38 12.88
CA GLY A 461 0.46 -10.36 11.58
C GLY A 461 1.08 -11.72 11.22
N LEU A 462 1.77 -12.36 12.17
CA LEU A 462 2.34 -13.70 11.95
C LEU A 462 1.26 -14.77 11.75
N LEU A 463 0.11 -14.64 12.41
CA LEU A 463 -1.04 -15.50 12.17
C LEU A 463 -1.50 -15.37 10.71
N LEU A 464 -1.63 -14.16 10.17
CA LEU A 464 -1.94 -13.94 8.75
C LEU A 464 -0.89 -14.60 7.83
N ALA A 465 0.41 -14.43 8.14
CA ALA A 465 1.49 -15.07 7.37
C ALA A 465 1.42 -16.60 7.40
N SER A 466 0.96 -17.18 8.50
CA SER A 466 0.87 -18.64 8.67
C SER A 466 -0.28 -19.26 7.85
N VAL A 467 -1.40 -18.55 7.71
CA VAL A 467 -2.61 -19.04 7.01
C VAL A 467 -2.56 -18.77 5.51
N LEU A 468 -2.00 -17.62 5.11
CA LEU A 468 -2.07 -17.19 3.73
C LEU A 468 -0.95 -17.79 2.87
N PRO A 469 -1.24 -18.19 1.61
CA PRO A 469 -0.32 -18.97 0.81
C PRO A 469 0.86 -18.16 0.27
N SER A 470 0.66 -16.86 -0.01
CA SER A 470 1.64 -15.99 -0.65
C SER A 470 1.84 -14.66 0.07
N SER A 471 3.02 -14.03 -0.11
CA SER A 471 3.30 -12.70 0.44
C SER A 471 2.34 -11.65 -0.12
N LYS A 472 2.00 -11.75 -1.40
CA LYS A 472 0.99 -10.93 -2.06
C LYS A 472 -0.38 -11.06 -1.38
N ALA A 473 -0.79 -12.27 -1.00
CA ALA A 473 -2.04 -12.48 -0.26
C ALA A 473 -1.97 -11.92 1.16
N VAL A 474 -0.83 -12.08 1.85
CA VAL A 474 -0.61 -11.49 3.18
C VAL A 474 -0.79 -9.97 3.16
N THR A 475 -0.19 -9.29 2.18
CA THR A 475 -0.37 -7.84 2.03
C THR A 475 -1.82 -7.47 1.73
N ALA A 476 -2.45 -8.16 0.78
CA ALA A 476 -3.83 -7.85 0.35
C ALA A 476 -4.83 -7.98 1.50
N VAL A 477 -4.80 -9.14 2.17
CA VAL A 477 -5.74 -9.48 3.24
C VAL A 477 -5.42 -8.67 4.49
N GLY A 478 -4.14 -8.50 4.83
CA GLY A 478 -3.72 -7.67 5.95
C GLY A 478 -4.20 -6.22 5.80
N LEU A 479 -4.04 -5.61 4.63
CA LEU A 479 -4.53 -4.26 4.36
C LEU A 479 -6.06 -4.20 4.30
N GLY A 480 -6.71 -5.20 3.69
CA GLY A 480 -8.17 -5.29 3.64
C GLY A 480 -8.83 -5.44 5.01
N ILE A 481 -8.15 -6.04 5.99
CA ILE A 481 -8.62 -6.14 7.38
C ILE A 481 -8.28 -4.86 8.14
N ILE A 482 -7.03 -4.39 8.06
CA ILE A 482 -6.58 -3.32 8.95
C ILE A 482 -7.13 -1.94 8.56
N LEU A 483 -7.43 -1.69 7.29
CA LEU A 483 -7.97 -0.40 6.86
C LEU A 483 -9.33 -0.10 7.54
N PRO A 484 -10.37 -0.96 7.42
CA PRO A 484 -11.60 -0.77 8.19
C PRO A 484 -11.35 -0.74 9.70
N LEU A 485 -10.48 -1.64 10.20
CA LEU A 485 -10.18 -1.71 11.62
C LEU A 485 -9.56 -0.41 12.18
N ALA A 486 -8.77 0.31 11.38
CA ALA A 486 -8.16 1.57 11.79
C ALA A 486 -9.21 2.66 12.05
N PHE A 487 -10.32 2.68 11.30
CA PHE A 487 -11.45 3.56 11.59
C PHE A 487 -12.14 3.17 12.92
N PHE A 488 -12.29 1.87 13.18
CA PHE A 488 -12.90 1.37 14.43
C PHE A 488 -12.01 1.55 15.67
N SER A 489 -10.72 1.83 15.46
CA SER A 489 -9.70 1.79 16.53
C SER A 489 -9.18 3.16 16.93
N ASP A 490 -9.95 4.21 16.68
CA ASP A 490 -9.62 5.61 17.04
C ASP A 490 -8.26 6.08 16.46
N VAL A 491 -7.73 5.39 15.44
CA VAL A 491 -6.42 5.69 14.82
C VAL A 491 -6.51 6.96 13.98
N PHE A 492 -7.63 7.13 13.29
CA PHE A 492 -7.97 8.34 12.54
C PHE A 492 -9.07 9.04 13.34
N VAL A 493 -8.72 10.13 14.02
CA VAL A 493 -9.64 10.86 14.91
C VAL A 493 -10.68 11.59 14.05
N PHE A 494 -11.93 11.12 14.10
CA PHE A 494 -13.09 11.72 13.42
C PHE A 494 -14.20 11.99 14.43
N GLY A 495 -14.12 13.09 15.18
CA GLY A 495 -15.20 13.52 16.07
C GLY A 495 -15.83 12.40 16.91
N VAL A 496 -17.16 12.37 16.96
CA VAL A 496 -17.94 11.35 17.69
C VAL A 496 -18.17 10.13 16.81
N VAL A 497 -17.72 8.97 17.27
CA VAL A 497 -17.89 7.67 16.59
C VAL A 497 -19.15 6.98 17.12
N PRO A 498 -19.98 6.32 16.28
CA PRO A 498 -21.17 5.59 16.76
C PRO A 498 -20.85 4.47 17.77
N ASP A 499 -21.72 4.26 18.77
CA ASP A 499 -21.53 3.29 19.86
C ASP A 499 -21.24 1.85 19.39
N TRP A 500 -21.90 1.40 18.31
CA TRP A 500 -21.69 0.06 17.77
C TRP A 500 -20.27 -0.09 17.21
N MET A 501 -19.74 0.98 16.62
CA MET A 501 -18.42 1.04 16.01
C MET A 501 -17.35 1.06 17.10
N GLU A 502 -17.62 1.80 18.18
CA GLU A 502 -16.84 1.77 19.41
C GLU A 502 -16.79 0.36 20.03
N THR A 503 -17.95 -0.30 20.11
CA THR A 503 -18.09 -1.66 20.66
C THR A 503 -17.28 -2.66 19.84
N VAL A 504 -17.41 -2.65 18.51
CA VAL A 504 -16.64 -3.52 17.62
C VAL A 504 -15.14 -3.26 17.75
N GLY A 505 -14.74 -1.99 17.80
CA GLY A 505 -13.35 -1.58 18.00
C GLY A 505 -12.74 -2.11 19.30
N SER A 506 -13.53 -2.19 20.37
CA SER A 506 -13.07 -2.65 21.69
C SER A 506 -12.63 -4.13 21.74
N PHE A 507 -12.97 -4.93 20.72
CA PHE A 507 -12.48 -6.31 20.66
C PHE A 507 -11.04 -6.41 20.16
N PHE A 508 -10.48 -5.36 19.56
CA PHE A 508 -9.22 -5.44 18.84
C PHE A 508 -8.07 -4.72 19.56
N PRO A 509 -6.85 -5.27 19.50
CA PRO A 509 -5.71 -4.72 20.24
C PRO A 509 -5.22 -3.37 19.68
N LEU A 510 -5.62 -3.00 18.46
CA LEU A 510 -5.23 -1.74 17.84
C LEU A 510 -5.82 -0.53 18.57
N LYS A 511 -7.12 -0.58 18.93
CA LYS A 511 -7.81 0.48 19.69
C LYS A 511 -7.15 0.68 21.05
N HIS A 512 -6.96 -0.42 21.76
CA HIS A 512 -6.33 -0.41 23.08
C HIS A 512 -4.89 0.10 23.05
N LEU A 513 -4.13 -0.21 22.00
CA LEU A 513 -2.79 0.34 21.83
C LEU A 513 -2.81 1.86 21.64
N ALA A 514 -3.65 2.38 20.73
CA ALA A 514 -3.74 3.81 20.47
C ALA A 514 -4.17 4.58 21.74
N ASN A 515 -5.27 4.13 22.37
CA ASN A 515 -5.84 4.82 23.53
C ASN A 515 -4.90 4.73 24.73
N SER A 516 -4.28 3.57 25.01
CA SER A 516 -3.35 3.46 26.14
C SER A 516 -2.02 4.20 25.93
N VAL A 517 -1.61 4.48 24.69
CA VAL A 517 -0.47 5.39 24.44
C VAL A 517 -0.87 6.84 24.71
N ALA A 518 -2.09 7.24 24.33
CA ALA A 518 -2.62 8.57 24.64
C ALA A 518 -2.79 8.75 26.17
N ASP A 519 -3.46 7.81 26.84
CA ASP A 519 -3.69 7.83 28.30
C ASP A 519 -2.39 7.86 29.11
N ALA A 520 -1.38 7.12 28.65
CA ALA A 520 -0.08 7.09 29.32
C ALA A 520 0.66 8.43 29.20
N LEU A 521 0.41 9.21 28.15
CA LEU A 521 1.08 10.48 27.86
C LEU A 521 0.23 11.70 28.21
N ALA A 522 -0.98 11.48 28.73
CA ALA A 522 -1.98 12.51 29.00
C ALA A 522 -1.47 13.52 30.04
N PRO A 523 -1.63 14.83 29.82
CA PRO A 523 -1.22 15.87 30.77
C PRO A 523 -1.90 15.76 32.15
N ALA A 524 -3.10 15.19 32.21
CA ALA A 524 -3.84 14.93 33.45
C ALA A 524 -3.14 13.92 34.38
N GLY A 525 -2.20 13.15 33.86
CA GLY A 525 -1.42 12.14 34.58
C GLY A 525 -1.39 10.81 33.83
N PRO A 526 -0.28 10.06 33.91
CA PRO A 526 -0.14 8.80 33.21
C PRO A 526 -1.11 7.76 33.78
N THR A 527 -2.00 7.26 32.94
CA THR A 527 -2.93 6.18 33.30
C THR A 527 -2.90 5.07 32.25
N VAL A 528 -3.41 3.89 32.63
CA VAL A 528 -3.61 2.79 31.68
C VAL A 528 -4.84 1.99 32.10
N SER A 529 -5.67 1.63 31.13
CA SER A 529 -6.80 0.74 31.37
C SER A 529 -6.33 -0.71 31.51
N TRP A 530 -6.72 -1.37 32.61
CA TRP A 530 -6.49 -2.81 32.78
C TRP A 530 -7.16 -3.65 31.70
N VAL A 531 -8.32 -3.20 31.20
CA VAL A 531 -9.02 -3.85 30.09
C VAL A 531 -8.15 -3.85 28.84
N SER A 532 -7.51 -2.71 28.52
CA SER A 532 -6.58 -2.61 27.39
C SER A 532 -5.44 -3.62 27.50
N LEU A 533 -4.81 -3.71 28.68
CA LEU A 533 -3.72 -4.67 28.90
C LEU A 533 -4.17 -6.12 28.76
N VAL A 534 -5.36 -6.46 29.28
CA VAL A 534 -5.94 -7.80 29.16
C VAL A 534 -6.24 -8.15 27.71
N VAL A 535 -6.90 -7.26 26.96
CA VAL A 535 -7.25 -7.51 25.55
C VAL A 535 -5.98 -7.68 24.70
N MET A 536 -4.99 -6.80 24.86
CA MET A 536 -3.72 -6.90 24.13
C MET A 536 -2.97 -8.20 24.47
N SER A 537 -2.97 -8.61 25.75
CA SER A 537 -2.36 -9.86 26.19
C SER A 537 -3.12 -11.10 25.70
N ALA A 538 -4.45 -11.06 25.66
CA ALA A 538 -5.29 -12.12 25.13
C ALA A 538 -5.03 -12.33 23.63
N TRP A 539 -4.93 -11.25 22.85
CA TRP A 539 -4.55 -11.34 21.43
C TRP A 539 -3.13 -11.83 21.22
N LEU A 540 -2.17 -11.38 22.03
CA LEU A 540 -0.78 -11.84 21.96
C LEU A 540 -0.69 -13.36 22.17
N THR A 541 -1.37 -13.86 23.20
CA THR A 541 -1.36 -15.28 23.55
C THR A 541 -2.18 -16.12 22.56
N GLY A 542 -3.41 -15.69 22.24
CA GLY A 542 -4.31 -16.38 21.32
C GLY A 542 -3.79 -16.43 19.89
N ALA A 543 -3.49 -15.27 19.29
CA ALA A 543 -2.95 -15.22 17.93
C ALA A 543 -1.55 -15.84 17.86
N GLY A 544 -0.71 -15.67 18.89
CA GLY A 544 0.62 -16.27 18.95
C GLY A 544 0.57 -17.80 19.00
N MET A 545 -0.32 -18.38 19.80
CA MET A 545 -0.53 -19.83 19.88
C MET A 545 -1.08 -20.39 18.56
N LEU A 546 -2.06 -19.72 17.96
CA LEU A 546 -2.60 -20.11 16.66
C LEU A 546 -1.55 -20.01 15.55
N ALA A 547 -0.79 -18.91 15.50
CA ALA A 547 0.30 -18.74 14.54
C ALA A 547 1.32 -19.86 14.67
N ARG A 548 1.73 -20.22 15.91
CA ARG A 548 2.67 -21.32 16.16
C ARG A 548 2.12 -22.66 15.68
N ARG A 549 0.83 -22.94 15.89
CA ARG A 549 0.17 -24.20 15.48
C ARG A 549 0.00 -24.30 13.96
N LEU A 550 -0.29 -23.18 13.29
CA LEU A 550 -0.58 -23.16 11.85
C LEU A 550 0.65 -22.89 10.99
N PHE A 551 1.79 -22.50 11.58
CA PHE A 551 3.00 -22.14 10.84
C PHE A 551 3.56 -23.32 10.02
N ARG A 552 3.70 -23.10 8.71
CA ARG A 552 4.28 -24.04 7.75
C ARG A 552 5.61 -23.53 7.18
N TRP A 553 6.55 -24.46 7.02
CA TRP A 553 7.93 -24.19 6.62
C TRP A 553 8.17 -24.16 5.10
N SER A 554 7.34 -24.87 4.36
CA SER A 554 7.38 -24.96 2.90
C SER A 554 6.03 -24.57 2.30
N SER A 555 6.07 -24.08 1.06
CA SER A 555 4.88 -23.88 0.23
C SER A 555 4.41 -25.16 -0.46
N GLU A 556 5.17 -26.26 -0.35
CA GLU A 556 4.73 -27.57 -0.85
C GLU A 556 3.77 -28.21 0.17
N PRO A 557 2.65 -28.78 -0.32
CA PRO A 557 1.59 -29.36 0.50
C PRO A 557 2.04 -30.59 1.30
#